data_AF-A0A0G3IH42-F1
#
_entry.id   AF-A0A0G3IH42-F1
#
_cell.length_a   1.000
_cell.length_b   1.000
_cell.length_c   1.000
_cell.angle_alpha   90.00
_cell.angle_beta   90.00
_cell.angle_gamma   90.00
#
_symmetry.space_group_name_H-M   'P 1'
#
loop_
_entity.id
_entity.type
_entity.pdbx_description
1 polymer ?
#
loop_
_entity_poly.entity_id
_entity_poly.type
_entity_poly.pdbx_seq_one_letter_code
_entity_poly.pdbx_strand_id
1 'polypeptide(L)'
;MTTASSASSASFSAPSSPDQHASLAAEGFADVLVGLQYGDEGKAKIIDALAPGYDVIARFNGGANAGHTIDTPQGRIALKQLPSGVFHPHTTLYIGSGCAIMERPHETPDTATHLQ
;
A
#
# COMPACT_ATOMS: atom_id res chain seq x y z
N MET A 1 44.39 3.11 10.56
CA MET A 1 43.40 2.10 10.13
C MET A 1 42.37 2.79 9.25
N THR A 2 42.65 2.87 7.96
CA THR A 2 41.76 3.30 6.86
C THR A 2 40.81 2.11 6.57
N THR A 3 39.52 2.21 6.26
CA THR A 3 38.88 2.95 5.16
C THR A 3 37.38 3.19 5.42
N ALA A 4 36.88 4.36 5.05
CA ALA A 4 35.45 4.63 4.90
C ALA A 4 34.91 3.91 3.65
N SER A 5 33.79 3.20 3.78
CA SER A 5 33.08 2.57 2.65
C SER A 5 32.28 3.63 1.88
N SER A 6 32.64 3.85 0.62
CA SER A 6 31.89 4.70 -0.32
C SER A 6 30.53 4.06 -0.62
N ALA A 7 29.44 4.74 -0.29
CA ALA A 7 28.12 4.39 -0.81
C ALA A 7 28.09 4.76 -2.30
N SER A 8 28.00 3.76 -3.18
CA SER A 8 27.83 3.97 -4.61
C SER A 8 26.40 4.45 -4.87
N SER A 9 26.25 5.68 -5.37
CA SER A 9 24.99 6.17 -5.91
C SER A 9 24.65 5.39 -7.17
N ALA A 10 23.74 4.42 -7.08
CA ALA A 10 23.21 3.73 -8.24
C ALA A 10 22.34 4.72 -9.04
N SER A 11 22.85 5.19 -10.18
CA SER A 11 22.06 5.93 -11.16
C SER A 11 21.24 4.93 -11.97
N PHE A 12 19.92 4.92 -11.78
CA PHE A 12 19.01 4.07 -12.54
C PHE A 12 18.70 4.72 -13.90
N SER A 13 19.11 4.07 -14.98
CA SER A 13 18.71 4.41 -16.34
C SER A 13 17.48 3.58 -16.71
N ALA A 14 16.47 4.20 -17.31
CA ALA A 14 15.24 3.49 -17.69
C ALA A 14 15.55 2.40 -18.73
N PRO A 15 14.97 1.18 -18.58
CA PRO A 15 15.26 0.06 -19.47
C PRO A 15 14.75 0.34 -20.89
N SER A 16 15.59 0.03 -21.87
CA SER A 16 15.38 0.39 -23.29
C SER A 16 14.87 -0.76 -24.16
N SER A 17 14.61 -1.95 -23.59
CA SER A 17 14.06 -3.10 -24.33
C SER A 17 13.17 -4.03 -23.49
N PRO A 18 12.22 -4.75 -24.12
CA PRO A 18 11.30 -5.69 -23.44
C PRO A 18 12.01 -6.84 -22.71
N ASP A 19 13.17 -7.27 -23.23
CA ASP A 19 13.93 -8.39 -22.66
C ASP A 19 14.54 -8.06 -21.28
N GLN A 20 14.81 -6.78 -21.00
CA GLN A 20 15.31 -6.34 -19.69
C GLN A 20 14.24 -6.44 -18.60
N HIS A 21 12.96 -6.23 -18.94
CA HIS A 21 11.84 -6.42 -18.01
C HIS A 21 11.73 -7.87 -17.52
N ALA A 22 12.02 -8.86 -18.38
CA ALA A 22 12.00 -10.27 -18.01
C ALA A 22 13.16 -10.67 -17.08
N SER A 23 14.35 -10.08 -17.28
CA SER A 23 15.52 -10.36 -16.43
C SER A 23 15.45 -9.70 -15.05
N LEU A 24 14.81 -8.53 -14.94
CA LEU A 24 14.50 -7.87 -13.66
C LEU A 24 13.33 -8.54 -12.92
N ALA A 25 12.43 -9.22 -13.63
CA ALA A 25 11.38 -10.00 -12.98
C ALA A 25 11.92 -11.24 -12.24
N ALA A 26 13.12 -11.72 -12.58
CA ALA A 26 13.79 -12.83 -11.89
C ALA A 26 14.41 -12.42 -10.54
N GLU A 27 14.83 -11.16 -10.41
CA GLU A 27 15.17 -10.51 -9.14
C GLU A 27 14.01 -9.59 -8.74
N GLY A 28 12.96 -10.13 -8.14
CA GLY A 28 11.71 -9.40 -7.87
C GLY A 28 11.92 -7.94 -7.42
N PHE A 29 11.23 -7.01 -8.08
CA PHE A 29 11.33 -5.57 -7.83
C PHE A 29 10.18 -5.08 -6.94
N ALA A 30 10.39 -3.94 -6.28
CA ALA A 30 9.38 -3.29 -5.45
C ALA A 30 9.31 -1.80 -5.76
N ASP A 31 8.13 -1.34 -6.20
CA ASP A 31 7.84 0.08 -6.38
C ASP A 31 7.24 0.66 -5.10
N VAL A 32 7.73 1.85 -4.71
CA VAL A 32 7.33 2.51 -3.46
C VAL A 32 6.65 3.83 -3.77
N LEU A 33 5.37 3.93 -3.40
CA LEU A 33 4.61 5.17 -3.49
C LEU A 33 4.68 5.94 -2.16
N VAL A 34 5.23 7.16 -2.21
CA VAL A 34 5.39 8.04 -1.04
C VAL A 34 4.72 9.38 -1.30
N GLY A 35 4.09 9.97 -0.27
CA GLY A 35 3.56 11.33 -0.34
C GLY A 35 4.65 12.33 -0.02
N LEU A 36 4.70 13.42 -0.76
CA LEU A 36 5.71 14.46 -0.58
C LEU A 36 5.18 15.67 0.21
N GLN A 37 3.91 15.63 0.62
CA GLN A 37 3.23 16.71 1.34
C GLN A 37 2.76 16.22 2.72
N TYR A 38 1.70 16.84 3.24
CA TYR A 38 1.15 16.59 4.58
C TYR A 38 -0.01 15.58 4.60
N GLY A 39 -0.16 14.77 3.55
CA GLY A 39 -1.26 13.81 3.42
C GLY A 39 -2.29 14.18 2.36
N ASP A 40 -3.28 13.30 2.18
CA ASP A 40 -4.41 13.44 1.26
C ASP A 40 -4.09 13.68 -0.22
N GLU A 41 -2.89 13.30 -0.68
CA GLU A 41 -2.47 13.42 -2.08
C GLU A 41 -3.15 12.40 -3.02
N GLY A 42 -4.06 11.57 -2.50
CA GLY A 42 -4.76 10.57 -3.29
C GLY A 42 -3.94 9.29 -3.56
N LYS A 43 -2.94 8.98 -2.73
CA LYS A 43 -2.10 7.77 -2.87
C LYS A 43 -2.91 6.48 -3.04
N ALA A 44 -4.00 6.33 -2.29
CA ALA A 44 -4.88 5.16 -2.39
C ALA A 44 -5.43 4.97 -3.81
N LYS A 45 -5.89 6.06 -4.43
CA LYS A 45 -6.40 6.03 -5.81
C LYS A 45 -5.33 5.64 -6.83
N ILE A 46 -4.09 6.09 -6.62
CA ILE A 46 -2.95 5.72 -7.47
C ILE A 46 -2.62 4.23 -7.30
N ILE A 47 -2.59 3.72 -6.06
CA ILE A 47 -2.37 2.29 -5.79
C ILE A 47 -3.45 1.44 -6.45
N ASP A 48 -4.72 1.82 -6.34
CA ASP A 48 -5.82 1.09 -6.97
C ASP A 48 -5.71 1.06 -8.51
N ALA A 49 -5.29 2.17 -9.12
CA ALA A 49 -5.05 2.24 -10.56
C ALA A 49 -3.86 1.37 -11.02
N LEU A 50 -2.84 1.22 -10.18
CA LEU A 50 -1.64 0.43 -10.47
C LEU A 50 -1.81 -1.06 -10.14
N ALA A 51 -2.71 -1.40 -9.21
CA ALA A 51 -2.90 -2.75 -8.67
C ALA A 51 -3.03 -3.89 -9.71
N PRO A 52 -3.64 -3.71 -10.90
CA PRO A 52 -3.67 -4.76 -11.93
C PRO A 52 -2.29 -5.26 -12.37
N GLY A 53 -1.23 -4.45 -12.22
CA GLY A 53 0.14 -4.80 -12.57
C GLY A 53 0.97 -5.43 -11.45
N TYR A 54 0.38 -5.67 -10.26
CA TYR A 54 1.11 -6.16 -9.09
C TYR A 54 0.42 -7.38 -8.45
N ASP A 55 1.24 -8.39 -8.13
CA ASP A 55 0.81 -9.58 -7.37
C ASP A 55 0.73 -9.31 -5.87
N VAL A 56 1.47 -8.30 -5.38
CA VAL A 56 1.58 -7.97 -3.96
C VAL A 56 1.41 -6.48 -3.75
N ILE A 57 0.52 -6.11 -2.82
CA ILE A 57 0.38 -4.72 -2.35
C ILE A 57 0.57 -4.71 -0.83
N ALA A 58 1.55 -3.93 -0.38
CA ALA A 58 1.91 -3.83 1.02
C ALA A 58 1.76 -2.41 1.54
N ARG A 59 1.26 -2.30 2.77
CA ARG A 59 1.33 -1.07 3.57
C ARG A 59 2.43 -1.24 4.61
N PHE A 60 3.48 -0.41 4.56
CA PHE A 60 4.64 -0.56 5.44
C PHE A 60 4.59 0.32 6.70
N ASN A 61 3.80 1.40 6.71
CA ASN A 61 3.68 2.30 7.85
C ASN A 61 2.27 2.91 8.04
N GLY A 62 2.12 3.63 9.16
CA GLY A 62 0.92 4.39 9.51
C GLY A 62 -0.08 3.58 10.35
N GLY A 63 -1.33 4.01 10.41
CA GLY A 63 -2.40 3.30 11.11
C GLY A 63 -3.77 3.63 10.52
N ALA A 64 -4.86 3.37 11.25
CA ALA A 64 -6.25 3.58 10.80
C ALA A 64 -6.65 5.04 10.53
N ASN A 65 -5.69 5.98 10.57
CA ASN A 65 -5.93 7.42 10.50
C ASN A 65 -6.04 7.93 9.05
N ALA A 66 -5.51 7.19 8.09
CA ALA A 66 -5.62 7.49 6.66
C ALA A 66 -6.69 6.59 6.04
N GLY A 67 -7.95 6.91 6.32
CA GLY A 67 -9.09 6.24 5.70
C GLY A 67 -9.21 6.66 4.23
N HIS A 68 -9.37 5.69 3.34
CA HIS A 68 -9.75 5.96 1.96
C HIS A 68 -11.08 5.30 1.67
N THR A 69 -11.91 6.03 0.95
CA THR A 69 -13.24 5.59 0.61
C THR A 69 -13.26 5.24 -0.86
N ILE A 70 -13.64 4.01 -1.17
CA ILE A 70 -13.74 3.50 -2.54
C ILE A 70 -15.22 3.42 -2.91
N ASP A 71 -15.57 4.05 -4.01
CA ASP A 71 -16.90 3.94 -4.60
C ASP A 71 -16.93 2.71 -5.50
N THR A 72 -17.76 1.73 -5.15
CA THR A 72 -17.96 0.51 -5.93
C THR A 72 -19.37 0.48 -6.51
N PRO A 73 -19.64 -0.34 -7.55
CA PRO A 73 -21.00 -0.54 -8.06
C PRO A 73 -22.02 -0.99 -6.99
N GLN A 74 -21.56 -1.65 -5.93
CA GLN A 74 -22.38 -2.14 -4.81
C GLN A 74 -22.52 -1.13 -3.66
N GLY A 75 -21.85 0.03 -3.74
CA GLY A 75 -21.89 1.07 -2.72
C GLY A 75 -20.51 1.55 -2.30
N ARG A 76 -20.50 2.43 -1.30
CA ARG A 76 -19.30 3.14 -0.84
C ARG A 76 -18.68 2.42 0.34
N ILE A 77 -17.41 1.99 0.22
CA ILE A 77 -16.70 1.25 1.26
C ILE A 77 -15.56 2.11 1.80
N ALA A 78 -15.57 2.35 3.11
CA ALA A 78 -14.50 3.09 3.80
C ALA A 78 -13.46 2.11 4.38
N LEU A 79 -12.26 2.10 3.81
CA LEU A 79 -11.13 1.29 4.24
C LEU A 79 -10.19 2.14 5.08
N LYS A 80 -9.99 1.77 6.34
CA LYS A 80 -9.08 2.48 7.26
C LYS A 80 -7.70 1.81 7.38
N GLN A 81 -7.69 0.49 7.40
CA GLN A 81 -6.48 -0.31 7.67
C GLN A 81 -6.00 -1.08 6.44
N LEU A 82 -6.92 -1.73 5.72
CA LEU A 82 -6.59 -2.52 4.54
C LEU A 82 -5.97 -1.65 3.43
N PRO A 83 -4.98 -2.17 2.69
CA PRO A 83 -4.46 -1.51 1.49
C PRO A 83 -5.55 -1.32 0.42
N SER A 84 -5.42 -0.27 -0.39
CA SER A 84 -6.42 0.11 -1.41
C SER A 84 -6.60 -0.90 -2.55
N GLY A 85 -5.75 -1.92 -2.63
CA GLY A 85 -5.82 -3.01 -3.62
C GLY A 85 -6.85 -4.09 -3.31
N VAL A 86 -7.74 -3.89 -2.33
CA VAL A 86 -8.66 -4.96 -1.86
C VAL A 86 -9.64 -5.48 -2.91
N PHE A 87 -9.87 -4.71 -3.97
CA PHE A 87 -10.78 -5.10 -5.06
C PHE A 87 -10.08 -5.87 -6.20
N HIS A 88 -8.79 -6.16 -6.05
CA HIS A 88 -7.99 -6.90 -7.03
C HIS A 88 -7.76 -8.32 -6.51
N PRO A 89 -8.59 -9.32 -6.91
CA PRO A 89 -8.57 -10.65 -6.31
C PRO A 89 -7.30 -11.45 -6.59
N HIS A 90 -6.52 -11.08 -7.61
CA HIS A 90 -5.22 -11.67 -7.89
C HIS A 90 -4.11 -11.15 -6.96
N THR A 91 -4.35 -10.04 -6.27
CA THR A 91 -3.35 -9.39 -5.43
C THR A 91 -3.39 -9.88 -3.99
N THR A 92 -2.22 -10.20 -3.43
CA THR A 92 -2.07 -10.47 -2.00
C THR A 92 -1.82 -9.17 -1.24
N LEU A 93 -2.62 -8.90 -0.21
CA LEU A 93 -2.51 -7.71 0.62
C LEU A 93 -1.68 -7.98 1.87
N TYR A 94 -0.69 -7.14 2.14
CA TYR A 94 0.14 -7.21 3.34
C TYR A 94 0.06 -5.94 4.19
N ILE A 95 0.01 -6.14 5.51
CA ILE A 95 0.22 -5.09 6.50
C ILE A 95 1.58 -5.36 7.15
N GLY A 96 2.54 -4.49 6.89
CA GLY A 96 3.88 -4.57 7.45
C GLY A 96 3.92 -4.24 8.94
N SER A 97 4.97 -4.68 9.62
CA SER A 97 5.18 -4.49 11.06
C SER A 97 5.26 -3.03 11.51
N GLY A 98 5.53 -2.10 10.60
CA GLY A 98 5.52 -0.66 10.86
C GLY A 98 4.12 -0.03 10.93
N CYS A 99 3.04 -0.82 10.74
CA CYS A 99 1.68 -0.34 10.86
C CYS A 99 1.12 -0.53 12.28
N ALA A 100 0.51 0.52 12.84
CA ALA A 100 -0.30 0.44 14.03
C ALA A 100 -1.67 -0.20 13.67
N ILE A 101 -1.86 -1.45 14.09
CA ILE A 101 -3.12 -2.16 13.91
C ILE A 101 -4.09 -1.69 14.99
N MET A 102 -5.21 -1.12 14.56
CA MET A 102 -6.31 -0.76 15.46
C MET A 102 -7.32 -1.89 15.43
N GLU A 103 -7.46 -2.58 16.57
CA GLU A 103 -8.61 -3.43 16.81
C GLU A 103 -9.85 -2.56 17.06
N ARG A 104 -11.02 -3.01 16.60
CA ARG A 104 -12.25 -2.43 17.14
C ARG A 104 -12.30 -2.76 18.64
N PRO A 105 -12.67 -1.82 19.52
CA PRO A 105 -12.99 -2.15 20.88
C PRO A 105 -13.99 -3.30 20.90
N HIS A 106 -13.78 -4.27 21.78
CA HIS A 106 -14.76 -5.31 22.06
C HIS A 106 -16.04 -4.62 22.58
N GLU A 107 -17.03 -4.45 21.72
CA GLU A 107 -18.39 -4.10 22.17
C GLU A 107 -18.85 -5.24 23.08
N THR A 108 -18.91 -4.97 24.37
CA THR A 108 -19.78 -5.73 25.27
C THR A 108 -21.20 -5.71 24.68
N PRO A 109 -21.94 -6.82 24.67
CA PRO A 109 -23.24 -6.96 23.97
C PRO A 109 -24.37 -5.96 24.32
N ASP A 110 -24.15 -4.97 25.19
CA ASP A 110 -25.21 -4.17 25.81
C ASP A 110 -25.44 -2.78 25.20
N THR A 111 -24.79 -2.43 24.08
CA THR A 111 -25.05 -1.16 23.37
C THR A 111 -25.70 -1.33 22.00
N ALA A 112 -26.52 -2.37 21.84
CA ALA A 112 -27.47 -2.46 20.74
C ALA A 112 -28.84 -1.87 21.13
N THR A 113 -28.95 -0.58 21.47
CA THR A 113 -30.23 0.16 21.38
C THR A 113 -29.97 1.67 21.35
N HIS A 114 -30.62 2.35 20.39
CA HIS A 114 -30.61 3.79 20.12
C HIS A 114 -29.48 4.32 19.24
N LEU A 115 -29.73 4.28 17.93
CA LEU A 115 -29.92 5.52 17.15
C LEU A 115 -30.76 5.18 15.90
N GLN A 116 -31.88 5.89 15.79
CA GLN A 116 -32.66 6.05 14.55
C GLN A 116 -31.87 6.91 13.56
#